data_AF-A0A3M0M958-F1
#
_entry.id   AF-A0A3M0M958-F1
#
_cell.length_a   1.000
_cell.length_b   1.000
_cell.length_c   1.000
_cell.angle_alpha   90.00
_cell.angle_beta   90.00
_cell.angle_gamma   90.00
#
_symmetry.space_group_name_H-M   'P 1'
#
loop_
_entity.id
_entity.type
_entity.pdbx_description
1 polymer ?
#
loop_
_entity_poly.entity_id
_entity_poly.type
_entity_poly.pdbx_seq_one_letter_code
_entity_poly.pdbx_strand_id
1 'polypeptide(L)' 'MRQLVLDMRALKQEPGVLSVSLAHAFPWGDVAGATASAWCISDGDPALAETMARRIVRRF' A
#
# COMPACT_ATOMS: atom_id res chain seq x y z
N MET A 1 6.14 2.89 12.59
CA MET A 1 6.72 2.07 11.49
C MET A 1 6.76 0.56 11.74
N ARG A 2 7.21 0.03 12.89
CA ARG A 2 7.29 -1.43 13.11
C ARG A 2 5.97 -2.18 12.84
N GLN A 3 4.87 -1.73 13.47
CA GLN A 3 3.57 -2.40 13.30
C GLN A 3 3.08 -2.33 11.85
N LEU A 4 3.23 -1.17 11.20
CA LEU A 4 2.89 -1.01 9.79
C LEU A 4 3.65 -2.00 8.88
N VAL A 5 4.94 -2.23 9.15
CA VAL A 5 5.73 -3.23 8.39
C VAL A 5 5.20 -4.64 8.62
N LEU A 6 4.80 -5.00 9.85
CA LEU A 6 4.20 -6.30 10.14
C LEU A 6 2.85 -6.47 9.43
N ASP A 7 2.02 -5.43 9.45
CA ASP A 7 0.72 -5.41 8.78
C ASP A 7 0.88 -5.54 7.26
N MET A 8 1.85 -4.84 6.66
CA MET A 8 2.17 -4.97 5.23
C MET A 8 2.68 -6.37 4.88
N ARG A 9 3.47 -7.01 5.74
CA ARG A 9 3.93 -8.40 5.53
C ARG A 9 2.76 -9.37 5.56
N ALA A 10 1.82 -9.20 6.48
CA ALA A 10 0.61 -10.02 6.54
C ALA A 10 -0.25 -9.87 5.27
N LEU A 11 -0.44 -8.65 4.79
CA LEU A 11 -1.22 -8.39 3.57
C LEU A 11 -0.60 -9.01 2.31
N LYS A 12 0.72 -9.17 2.25
CA LYS A 12 1.39 -9.89 1.14
C LYS A 12 1.11 -11.40 1.14
N GLN A 13 0.59 -11.96 2.22
CA GLN A 13 0.20 -13.37 2.30
C GLN A 13 -1.26 -13.59 1.92
N GLU A 14 -2.02 -12.52 1.65
CA GLU A 14 -3.41 -12.64 1.21
C GLU A 14 -3.47 -13.30 -0.18
N PRO A 15 -4.33 -14.31 -0.39
CA PRO A 15 -4.50 -14.95 -1.68
C PRO A 15 -4.81 -13.94 -2.78
N GLY A 16 -4.11 -14.05 -3.91
CA GLY A 16 -4.27 -13.14 -5.05
C GLY A 16 -3.53 -11.82 -4.93
N VAL A 17 -2.83 -11.54 -3.81
CA VAL A 17 -1.94 -10.37 -3.68
C VAL A 17 -0.53 -10.74 -4.13
N LEU A 18 -0.03 -10.06 -5.16
CA LEU A 18 1.32 -10.24 -5.68
C LEU A 18 2.33 -9.30 -4.98
N SER A 19 1.91 -8.08 -4.65
CA SER A 19 2.76 -7.13 -3.93
C SER A 19 1.97 -6.04 -3.25
N VAL A 20 2.55 -5.51 -2.17
CA VAL A 20 2.07 -4.36 -1.41
C VAL A 20 3.24 -3.43 -1.10
N SER A 21 3.06 -2.14 -1.34
CA SER A 21 4.07 -1.10 -1.15
C SER A 21 3.48 0.17 -0.54
N LEU A 22 4.29 0.89 0.23
CA LEU A 22 4.00 2.23 0.72
C LEU A 22 5.03 3.18 0.11
N ALA A 23 4.57 4.12 -0.71
CA ALA A 23 5.38 5.24 -1.17
C ALA A 23 5.21 6.38 -0.17
N HIS A 24 6.20 6.64 0.67
CA HIS A 24 6.13 7.67 1.71
C HIS A 24 6.17 9.12 1.17
N ALA A 25 6.74 9.29 -0.03
CA ALA A 25 7.09 10.58 -0.63
C ALA A 25 8.06 11.44 0.21
N PHE A 26 8.51 12.55 -0.36
CA PHE A 26 9.40 13.51 0.30
C PHE A 26 8.58 14.76 0.65
N PRO A 27 8.50 15.16 1.93
CA PRO A 27 7.57 16.19 2.37
C PRO A 27 7.89 17.62 1.88
N TRP A 28 9.07 17.84 1.31
CA TRP A 28 9.46 19.13 0.72
C TRP A 28 9.44 19.13 -0.82
N GLY A 29 8.85 18.10 -1.44
CA GLY A 29 8.66 18.08 -2.89
C GLY A 29 7.50 18.99 -3.31
N ASP A 30 7.75 19.89 -4.27
CA ASP A 30 6.72 20.76 -4.86
C ASP A 30 6.04 20.07 -6.06
N VAL A 31 5.44 18.91 -5.82
CA VAL A 31 4.71 18.14 -6.83
C VAL A 31 3.33 17.77 -6.27
N ALA A 32 2.28 18.31 -6.89
CA ALA A 32 0.91 18.04 -6.49
C ALA A 32 0.61 16.53 -6.51
N GLY A 33 0.03 16.02 -5.42
CA GLY A 33 -0.32 14.61 -5.29
C GLY A 33 0.85 13.65 -5.00
N ALA A 34 2.11 14.12 -5.04
CA ALA A 34 3.29 13.35 -4.63
C ALA A 34 3.41 13.29 -3.09
N THR A 35 2.38 12.74 -2.48
CA THR A 35 2.26 12.53 -1.03
C THR A 35 2.38 11.05 -0.72
N ALA A 36 2.24 10.69 0.55
CA ALA A 36 2.22 9.29 0.93
C ALA A 36 1.06 8.54 0.25
N SER A 37 1.36 7.42 -0.38
CA SER A 37 0.39 6.56 -1.06
C SER A 37 0.70 5.09 -0.83
N ALA A 38 -0.31 4.23 -0.91
CA ALA A 38 -0.11 2.77 -0.87
C ALA A 38 -0.58 2.14 -2.18
N TRP A 39 0.21 1.20 -2.68
CA TRP A 39 -0.04 0.48 -3.91
C TRP A 39 -0.12 -1.01 -3.64
N CYS A 40 -1.07 -1.67 -4.30
CA CYS A 40 -1.21 -3.13 -4.28
C CYS A 40 -1.27 -3.64 -5.72
N ILE A 41 -0.58 -4.75 -5.98
CA ILE A 41 -0.66 -5.50 -7.22
C ILE A 41 -1.33 -6.82 -6.90
N SER A 42 -2.40 -7.15 -7.61
CA SER A 42 -3.12 -8.41 -7.49
C SER A 42 -3.01 -9.22 -8.78
N ASP A 43 -3.32 -10.51 -8.67
CA ASP A 43 -3.44 -11.41 -9.82
C ASP A 43 -4.84 -11.31 -10.43
N GLY A 44 -4.98 -10.43 -11.43
CA GLY A 44 -6.21 -10.30 -12.21
C GLY A 44 -7.44 -9.75 -11.48
N ASP A 45 -7.31 -9.31 -10.22
CA ASP A 45 -8.43 -8.78 -9.41
C ASP A 45 -8.20 -7.31 -8.97
N PRO A 46 -8.65 -6.32 -9.77
CA PRO A 46 -8.51 -4.91 -9.44
C PRO A 46 -9.21 -4.49 -8.14
N ALA A 47 -10.32 -5.12 -7.78
CA ALA A 47 -11.08 -4.79 -6.57
C ALA A 47 -10.35 -5.23 -5.31
N LEU A 48 -9.71 -6.41 -5.35
CA LEU A 48 -8.81 -6.88 -4.30
C LEU A 48 -7.64 -5.90 -4.14
N ALA A 49 -6.98 -5.52 -5.23
CA ALA A 49 -5.86 -4.55 -5.18
C ALA A 49 -6.28 -3.23 -4.52
N GLU A 50 -7.41 -2.65 -4.94
CA GLU A 50 -7.91 -1.41 -4.35
C GLU A 50 -8.22 -1.58 -2.85
N THR A 51 -8.88 -2.67 -2.47
CA THR A 51 -9.23 -2.96 -1.08
C THR A 51 -7.98 -3.07 -0.21
N MET A 52 -6.96 -3.79 -0.67
CA MET A 52 -5.71 -3.95 0.06
C MET A 52 -4.93 -2.65 0.17
N ALA A 53 -4.84 -1.87 -0.92
CA ALA A 53 -4.23 -0.53 -0.91
C ALA A 53 -4.87 0.37 0.15
N ARG A 54 -6.22 0.42 0.21
CA ARG A 54 -6.97 1.19 1.21
C ARG A 54 -6.72 0.73 2.64
N ARG A 55 -6.51 -0.57 2.88
CA ARG A 55 -6.18 -1.09 4.22
C ARG A 55 -4.83 -0.58 4.74
N ILE A 56 -3.83 -0.43 3.86
CA ILE A 56 -2.51 0.09 4.26
C ILE A 56 -2.57 1.58 4.53
N VAL A 57 -3.20 2.37 3.65
CA VAL A 57 -3.30 3.83 3.82
C VAL A 57 -3.99 4.19 5.13
N ARG A 58 -5.02 3.45 5.56
CA ARG A 58 -5.71 3.70 6.85
C ARG A 58 -4.85 3.42 8.09
N ARG A 59 -3.72 2.74 7.94
CA ARG A 59 -2.78 2.38 9.03
C ARG A 59 -1.49 3.21 9.01
N PHE A 60 -1.28 4.01 7.97
CA PHE A 60 -0.15 4.93 7.83
C PHE A 60 -0.53 6.30 8.38
#